data_AF-A0A2R7KSV2-F1
#
_entry.id   AF-A0A2R7KSV2-F1
#
_cell.length_a   1.000
_cell.length_b   1.000
_cell.length_c   1.000
_cell.angle_alpha   90.00
_cell.angle_beta   90.00
_cell.angle_gamma   90.00
#
_symmetry.space_group_name_H-M   'P 1'
#
loop_
_entity.id
_entity.type
_entity.pdbx_description
1 polymer ?
#
loop_
_entity_poly.entity_id
_entity_poly.type
_entity_poly.pdbx_seq_one_letter_code
_entity_poly.pdbx_strand_id
1 'polypeptide(L)'
;MQKIILWEISEKTELMNSLCRVKENFGDKLFAETDKFFLNSNVNFRSISALLVGGIYYLILHSKKNDCKACGIDVNTEEGKNEIRKAIRQIVHWSLNLRNEPVGTYMPDFTESFK
;
A
#
# COMPACT_ATOMS: atom_id res chain seq x y z
N MET A 1 5.61 -4.73 -16.21
CA MET A 1 4.95 -4.09 -15.05
C MET A 1 5.62 -2.79 -14.61
N GLN A 2 6.88 -2.76 -14.16
CA GLN A 2 7.49 -1.53 -13.59
C GLN A 2 7.53 -0.32 -14.54
N LYS A 3 7.85 -0.51 -15.83
CA LYS A 3 7.81 0.58 -16.84
C LYS A 3 6.41 1.14 -17.06
N ILE A 4 5.39 0.29 -16.94
CA ILE A 4 3.98 0.68 -17.07
C ILE A 4 3.61 1.58 -15.88
N ILE A 5 3.98 1.19 -14.67
CA ILE A 5 3.76 2.02 -13.46
C ILE A 5 4.48 3.36 -13.59
N LEU A 6 5.71 3.37 -14.10
CA LEU A 6 6.46 4.60 -14.34
C LEU A 6 5.76 5.51 -15.36
N TRP A 7 5.19 4.95 -16.43
CA TRP A 7 4.42 5.71 -17.41
C TRP A 7 3.08 6.20 -16.84
N GLU A 8 2.39 5.40 -16.02
CA GLU A 8 1.17 5.78 -15.29
C GLU A 8 1.36 7.05 -14.45
N ILE A 9 2.53 7.22 -13.85
CA ILE A 9 2.82 8.40 -13.02
C ILE A 9 3.51 9.55 -13.77
N SER A 10 4.18 9.26 -14.90
CA SER A 10 4.93 10.28 -15.65
C SER A 10 4.08 11.01 -16.68
N GLU A 11 3.08 10.35 -17.27
CA GLU A 11 2.31 10.91 -18.38
C GLU A 11 0.80 10.77 -18.16
N LYS A 12 0.07 11.83 -18.50
CA LYS A 12 -1.39 11.87 -18.43
C LYS A 12 -1.99 11.65 -19.82
N THR A 13 -2.12 10.39 -20.22
CA THR A 13 -2.76 9.98 -21.48
C THR A 13 -4.05 9.21 -21.23
N GLU A 14 -4.96 9.20 -22.22
CA GLU A 14 -6.25 8.50 -22.11
C GLU A 14 -6.09 6.98 -21.94
N LEU A 15 -5.15 6.38 -22.68
CA LEU A 15 -4.78 4.96 -22.54
C LEU A 15 -4.31 4.63 -21.12
N MET A 16 -3.56 5.54 -20.50
CA MET A 16 -3.02 5.32 -19.17
C MET A 16 -4.10 5.46 -18.08
N ASN A 17 -5.00 6.43 -18.26
CA ASN A 17 -6.18 6.57 -17.40
C ASN A 17 -7.10 5.35 -17.50
N SER A 18 -7.28 4.78 -18.69
CA SER A 18 -8.11 3.58 -18.86
C SER A 18 -7.48 2.37 -18.17
N LEU A 19 -6.16 2.20 -18.26
CA LEU A 19 -5.43 1.15 -17.54
C LEU A 19 -5.55 1.29 -16.02
N CYS A 20 -5.40 2.50 -15.49
CA CYS A 20 -5.57 2.80 -14.08
C CYS A 20 -6.98 2.41 -13.60
N ARG A 21 -8.02 2.78 -14.35
CA ARG A 21 -9.42 2.41 -14.05
C ARG A 21 -9.65 0.90 -14.08
N VAL A 22 -9.05 0.18 -15.02
CA VAL A 22 -9.17 -1.29 -15.09
C VAL A 22 -8.55 -1.93 -13.84
N LYS A 23 -7.38 -1.45 -13.39
CA LYS A 23 -6.74 -1.92 -12.16
C LYS A 23 -7.60 -1.64 -10.93
N GLU A 24 -8.17 -0.44 -10.84
CA GLU A 24 -9.04 -0.06 -9.72
C GLU A 24 -10.32 -0.89 -9.71
N ASN A 25 -11.00 -1.05 -10.86
CA ASN A 25 -12.20 -1.88 -10.97
C ASN A 25 -11.96 -3.35 -10.60
N PHE A 26 -10.77 -3.87 -10.88
CA PHE A 26 -10.39 -5.22 -10.46
C PHE A 26 -10.17 -5.28 -8.94
N GLY A 27 -9.45 -4.30 -8.39
CA GLY A 27 -9.22 -4.15 -6.95
C GLY A 27 -10.52 -3.97 -6.17
N ASP A 28 -11.47 -3.20 -6.70
CA ASP A 28 -12.74 -2.90 -6.05
C ASP A 28 -13.54 -4.14 -5.70
N LYS A 29 -13.53 -5.16 -6.56
CA LYS A 29 -14.21 -6.44 -6.28
C LYS A 29 -13.58 -7.16 -5.09
N LEU A 30 -12.26 -7.11 -4.98
CA LEU A 30 -11.53 -7.68 -3.84
C LEU A 30 -11.79 -6.85 -2.58
N PHE A 31 -11.71 -5.52 -2.69
CA PHE A 31 -11.89 -4.63 -1.56
C PHE A 31 -13.32 -4.63 -1.03
N ALA A 32 -14.33 -4.87 -1.87
CA ALA A 32 -15.71 -5.05 -1.42
C ALA A 32 -15.85 -6.22 -0.43
N GLU A 33 -15.09 -7.31 -0.61
CA GLU A 33 -15.08 -8.42 0.35
C GLU A 33 -14.26 -8.09 1.60
N THR A 34 -13.16 -7.34 1.47
CA THR A 34 -12.41 -6.90 2.65
C THR A 34 -13.20 -5.90 3.49
N ASP A 35 -13.98 -5.01 2.86
CA ASP A 35 -14.80 -4.02 3.55
C ASP A 35 -15.88 -4.71 4.40
N LYS A 36 -16.48 -5.80 3.88
CA LYS A 36 -17.37 -6.65 4.67
C LYS A 36 -16.64 -7.34 5.81
N PHE A 37 -15.42 -7.81 5.59
CA PHE A 37 -14.63 -8.50 6.60
C PHE A 37 -14.27 -7.58 7.77
N PHE A 38 -13.90 -6.33 7.48
CA PHE A 38 -13.56 -5.30 8.47
C PHE A 38 -14.76 -4.46 8.94
N LEU A 39 -15.99 -4.86 8.57
CA LEU A 39 -17.20 -4.22 9.05
C LEU A 39 -17.23 -4.23 10.59
N ASN A 40 -17.58 -3.09 11.19
CA ASN A 40 -17.54 -2.88 12.64
C ASN A 40 -16.14 -3.00 13.26
N SER A 41 -15.10 -2.62 12.54
CA SER A 41 -13.77 -2.39 13.10
C SER A 41 -13.29 -0.97 12.79
N ASN A 42 -12.29 -0.50 13.53
CA ASN A 42 -11.64 0.79 13.25
C ASN A 42 -10.59 0.69 12.11
N VAL A 43 -10.55 -0.44 11.39
CA VAL A 43 -9.51 -0.72 10.40
C VAL A 43 -9.98 -0.30 9.01
N ASN A 44 -9.39 0.77 8.47
CA ASN A 44 -9.54 1.12 7.06
C ASN A 44 -8.53 0.34 6.21
N PHE A 45 -8.86 -0.93 5.92
CA PHE A 45 -7.96 -1.81 5.18
C PHE A 45 -7.68 -1.36 3.74
N ARG A 46 -8.63 -0.65 3.12
CA ARG A 46 -8.48 -0.08 1.79
C ARG A 46 -7.39 1.01 1.77
N SER A 47 -7.41 1.93 2.74
CA SER A 47 -6.35 2.93 2.89
C SER A 47 -4.99 2.31 3.21
N ILE A 48 -4.94 1.30 4.07
CA ILE A 48 -3.71 0.54 4.36
C ILE A 48 -3.16 -0.09 3.07
N SER A 49 -4.04 -0.73 2.27
CA SER A 49 -3.66 -1.35 1.01
C SER A 49 -3.14 -0.35 -0.01
N ALA A 50 -3.77 0.83 -0.10
CA ALA A 50 -3.31 1.91 -0.97
C ALA A 50 -1.88 2.38 -0.60
N LEU A 51 -1.58 2.52 0.70
CA LEU A 51 -0.24 2.86 1.19
C LEU A 51 0.78 1.75 0.89
N LEU A 52 0.40 0.48 1.08
CA LEU A 52 1.29 -0.65 0.77
C LEU A 52 1.62 -0.71 -0.72
N VAL A 53 0.61 -0.59 -1.60
CA VAL A 53 0.82 -0.61 -3.05
C VAL A 53 1.67 0.58 -3.50
N GLY A 54 1.31 1.79 -3.07
CA GLY A 54 2.06 3.01 -3.39
C GLY A 54 3.50 2.97 -2.89
N GLY A 55 3.71 2.51 -1.64
CA GLY A 55 5.03 2.35 -1.04
C GLY A 55 5.88 1.34 -1.81
N ILE A 56 5.33 0.17 -2.15
CA ILE A 56 6.05 -0.83 -2.95
C ILE A 56 6.44 -0.27 -4.33
N TYR A 57 5.53 0.44 -4.99
CA TYR A 57 5.82 1.06 -6.28
C TYR A 57 6.95 2.09 -6.18
N TYR A 58 6.88 2.98 -5.19
CA TYR A 58 7.93 3.95 -4.94
C TYR A 58 9.27 3.28 -4.67
N LEU A 59 9.32 2.29 -3.76
CA LEU A 59 10.56 1.59 -3.41
C LEU A 59 11.22 0.97 -4.64
N ILE A 60 10.44 0.28 -5.48
CA ILE A 60 10.93 -0.36 -6.70
C ILE A 60 11.41 0.65 -7.75
N LEU A 61 10.68 1.75 -7.94
CA LEU A 61 11.05 2.77 -8.93
C LEU A 61 12.28 3.57 -8.46
N HIS A 62 12.32 3.90 -7.18
CA HIS A 62 13.42 4.64 -6.55
C HIS A 62 14.72 3.82 -6.55
N SER A 63 14.68 2.55 -6.11
CA SER A 63 15.88 1.72 -5.98
C SER A 63 16.51 1.33 -7.31
N LYS A 64 15.72 1.29 -8.40
CA LYS A 64 16.25 0.99 -9.73
C LYS A 64 16.88 2.19 -10.42
N LYS A 65 16.39 3.39 -10.10
CA LYS A 65 16.87 4.62 -10.69
C LYS A 65 18.09 5.16 -9.94
N ASN A 66 18.15 4.91 -8.65
CA ASN A 66 19.21 5.36 -7.76
C ASN A 66 19.84 4.13 -7.09
N ASP A 67 21.17 4.02 -7.06
CA ASP A 67 21.91 3.09 -6.18
C ASP A 67 21.82 3.53 -4.70
N CYS A 68 20.61 3.86 -4.25
CA CYS A 68 20.33 4.44 -2.95
C CYS A 68 19.35 3.55 -2.19
N LYS A 69 19.69 3.34 -0.92
CA LYS A 69 18.89 2.58 0.03
C LYS A 69 17.66 3.38 0.45
N ALA A 70 16.51 2.74 0.53
CA ALA A 70 15.31 3.35 1.10
C ALA A 70 15.30 3.09 2.61
N CYS A 71 15.42 4.14 3.42
CA CYS A 71 15.54 4.02 4.88
C CYS A 71 16.64 3.04 5.32
N GLY A 72 17.77 3.01 4.59
CA GLY A 72 18.87 2.07 4.86
C GLY A 72 18.63 0.64 4.35
N ILE A 73 17.50 0.35 3.71
CA ILE A 73 17.19 -0.96 3.10
C ILE A 73 17.49 -0.92 1.60
N ASP A 74 18.30 -1.86 1.13
CA ASP A 74 18.54 -2.07 -0.30
C ASP A 74 17.54 -3.08 -0.86
N VAL A 75 16.49 -2.60 -1.51
CA VAL A 75 15.43 -3.46 -2.09
C VAL A 75 15.84 -4.13 -3.41
N ASN A 76 17.06 -3.88 -3.91
CA ASN A 76 17.59 -4.62 -5.05
C ASN A 76 18.17 -5.98 -4.61
N THR A 77 18.60 -6.12 -3.36
CA THR A 77 19.07 -7.40 -2.79
C THR A 77 17.93 -8.28 -2.30
N GLU A 78 18.18 -9.58 -2.14
CA GLU A 78 17.16 -10.49 -1.61
C GLU A 78 16.89 -10.24 -0.11
N GLU A 79 17.91 -9.83 0.64
CA GLU A 79 17.81 -9.48 2.04
C GLU A 79 16.86 -8.29 2.23
N GLY A 80 17.06 -7.19 1.49
CA GLY A 80 16.19 -6.02 1.63
C GLY A 80 14.76 -6.29 1.14
N LYS A 81 14.58 -7.08 0.07
CA LYS A 81 13.24 -7.55 -0.33
C LYS A 81 12.58 -8.37 0.79
N ASN A 82 13.34 -9.20 1.50
CA ASN A 82 12.83 -9.99 2.61
C ASN A 82 12.39 -9.10 3.78
N GLU A 83 13.16 -8.05 4.12
CA GLU A 83 12.76 -7.08 5.15
C GLU A 83 11.46 -6.34 4.78
N ILE A 84 11.31 -5.92 3.53
CA ILE A 84 10.05 -5.32 3.06
C ILE A 84 8.89 -6.31 3.15
N ARG A 85 9.09 -7.59 2.77
CA ARG A 85 8.04 -8.63 2.90
C ARG A 85 7.64 -8.87 4.36
N LYS A 86 8.60 -8.86 5.29
CA LYS A 86 8.33 -8.97 6.74
C LYS A 86 7.48 -7.79 7.21
N ALA A 87 7.84 -6.57 6.83
CA ALA A 87 7.09 -5.37 7.19
C ALA A 87 5.65 -5.40 6.65
N ILE A 88 5.45 -5.79 5.39
CA ILE A 88 4.12 -5.96 4.79
C ILE A 88 3.30 -6.98 5.60
N ARG A 89 3.89 -8.14 5.93
CA ARG A 89 3.21 -9.17 6.73
C ARG A 89 2.82 -8.64 8.11
N GLN A 90 3.70 -7.86 8.73
CA GLN A 90 3.45 -7.25 10.04
C GLN A 90 2.28 -6.27 10.00
N ILE A 91 2.24 -5.36 9.01
CA ILE A 91 1.15 -4.39 8.83
C ILE A 91 -0.19 -5.11 8.61
N VAL A 92 -0.21 -6.13 7.75
CA VAL A 92 -1.41 -6.94 7.51
C VAL A 92 -1.85 -7.67 8.78
N HIS A 93 -0.92 -8.27 9.52
CA HIS A 93 -1.22 -8.96 10.77
C HIS A 93 -1.79 -8.02 11.83
N TRP A 94 -1.22 -6.82 11.98
CA TRP A 94 -1.76 -5.78 12.87
C TRP A 94 -3.18 -5.39 12.48
N SER A 95 -3.42 -5.20 11.18
CA SER A 95 -4.76 -4.89 10.66
C SER A 95 -5.78 -5.97 11.06
N LEU A 96 -5.40 -7.25 10.95
CA LEU A 96 -6.27 -8.38 11.32
C LEU A 96 -6.50 -8.48 12.84
N ASN A 97 -5.51 -8.13 13.66
CA ASN A 97 -5.64 -8.18 15.12
C ASN A 97 -6.52 -7.03 15.64
N LEU A 98 -6.33 -5.81 15.13
CA LEU A 98 -7.13 -4.63 15.50
C LEU A 98 -8.62 -4.82 15.22
N ARG A 99 -8.98 -5.69 14.27
CA ARG A 99 -10.38 -6.07 14.03
C ARG A 99 -11.06 -6.66 15.26
N ASN A 100 -10.33 -7.37 16.10
CA ASN A 100 -10.88 -8.03 17.29
C ASN A 100 -10.96 -7.09 18.49
N GLU A 101 -10.48 -5.84 18.37
CA GLU A 101 -10.58 -4.84 19.41
C GLU A 101 -11.97 -4.19 19.41
N PRO A 102 -12.50 -3.84 20.60
CA PRO A 102 -13.80 -3.18 20.69
C PRO A 102 -13.79 -1.83 19.96
N VAL A 103 -14.82 -1.59 19.15
CA VAL A 103 -15.04 -0.30 18.48
C VAL A 103 -15.18 0.80 19.53
N GLY A 104 -14.15 1.64 19.70
CA GLY A 104 -14.15 2.73 20.69
C GLY A 104 -12.84 2.91 21.47
N THR A 105 -11.87 1.98 21.35
CA THR A 105 -10.49 2.25 21.78
C THR A 105 -9.90 3.32 20.85
N TYR A 106 -9.67 4.52 21.38
CA TYR A 106 -9.09 5.65 20.66
C TYR A 106 -7.75 5.25 20.02
N MET A 107 -7.69 5.21 18.68
CA MET A 107 -6.44 5.55 17.99
C MET A 107 -6.37 7.08 18.00
N PRO A 108 -5.31 7.69 18.56
CA PRO A 108 -5.13 9.13 18.46
C PRO A 108 -5.15 9.52 16.99
N ASP A 109 -5.92 10.57 16.69
CA ASP A 109 -6.16 11.03 15.33
C ASP A 109 -4.83 11.40 14.67
N PHE A 110 -4.39 10.57 13.71
CA PHE A 110 -3.12 10.75 13.01
C PHE A 110 -3.11 12.03 12.15
N THR A 111 -4.27 12.66 11.96
CA THR A 111 -4.40 13.92 11.19
C THR A 111 -3.87 15.15 11.93
N GLU A 112 -3.66 15.10 13.26
CA GLU A 112 -3.00 16.19 13.98
C GLU A 112 -1.49 16.26 13.69
N SER A 113 -0.87 15.16 13.26
CA SER A 113 0.57 15.08 12.95
C SER A 113 0.97 15.64 11.57
N PHE A 114 0.03 16.07 10.74
CA PHE A 114 0.28 16.61 9.38
C PHE A 114 -0.25 18.04 9.16
N LYS A 115 -0.64 18.74 10.23
CA LYS A 115 -0.85 20.20 10.21
C LYS A 115 0.44 20.91 10.55
#